data_AF-A0A6N2TZP8-F1
#
_entry.id   AF-A0A6N2TZP8-F1
#
_cell.length_a   1.000
_cell.length_b   1.000
_cell.length_c   1.000
_cell.angle_alpha   90.00
_cell.angle_beta   90.00
_cell.angle_gamma   90.00
#
_symmetry.space_group_name_H-M   'P 1'
#
loop_
_entity.id
_entity.type
_entity.pdbx_description
1 polymer ?
#
loop_
_entity_poly.entity_id
_entity_poly.type
_entity_poly.pdbx_seq_one_letter_code
_entity_poly.pdbx_strand_id
1 'polypeptide(L)'
;MGRAEIRRNKKENLKRNVPAPLNINNYTVEQIAKASGTKVEMVKMWVSAREKEMFDAFMKESQEKLWKAEDYIAVGNILISLYAIKMTWGYTKANQKFLSNINSAKAYVERLGIEKAYEQLHKEMGIELEFDSIDINKEFGFGEYNDKAV
;
A
#
# COMPACT_ATOMS: atom_id res chain seq x y z
N MET A 1 32.08 51.54 -19.16
CA MET A 1 31.53 50.46 -18.32
C MET A 1 32.58 49.95 -17.36
N GLY A 2 32.25 49.90 -16.07
CA GLY A 2 33.17 49.40 -15.03
C GLY A 2 33.17 47.87 -14.94
N ARG A 3 34.28 47.28 -14.48
CA ARG A 3 34.40 45.81 -14.27
C ARG A 3 33.27 45.21 -13.41
N ALA A 4 32.72 45.98 -12.47
CA ALA A 4 31.60 45.58 -11.62
C ALA A 4 30.27 45.48 -12.39
N GLU A 5 30.06 46.37 -13.36
CA GLU A 5 28.89 46.43 -14.24
C GLU A 5 28.85 45.23 -15.19
N ILE A 6 30.00 44.86 -15.75
CA ILE A 6 30.15 43.68 -16.61
C ILE A 6 29.83 42.40 -15.82
N ARG A 7 30.26 42.30 -14.55
CA ARG A 7 29.95 41.14 -13.68
C ARG A 7 28.47 41.08 -13.32
N ARG A 8 27.81 42.22 -13.08
CA ARG A 8 26.36 42.28 -12.85
C ARG A 8 25.58 41.85 -14.09
N ASN A 9 25.90 42.39 -15.26
CA ASN A 9 25.26 42.00 -16.52
C ASN A 9 25.49 40.51 -16.85
N LYS A 10 26.68 39.96 -16.57
CA LYS A 10 26.96 38.54 -16.78
C LYS A 10 26.13 37.65 -15.85
N LYS A 11 25.98 38.03 -14.57
CA LYS A 11 25.12 37.31 -13.60
C LYS A 11 23.63 37.44 -13.93
N GLU A 12 23.16 38.60 -14.40
CA GLU A 12 21.78 38.78 -14.84
C GLU A 12 21.47 37.99 -16.12
N ASN A 13 22.39 37.98 -17.09
CA ASN A 13 22.24 37.15 -18.30
C ASN A 13 22.24 35.65 -17.97
N LEU A 14 23.05 35.20 -17.00
CA LEU A 14 23.02 33.81 -16.52
C LEU A 14 21.69 33.45 -15.84
N LYS A 15 21.07 34.38 -15.11
CA LYS A 15 19.74 34.17 -14.50
C LYS A 15 18.61 34.19 -15.53
N ARG A 16 18.72 35.02 -16.58
CA ARG A 16 17.75 35.08 -17.69
C ARG A 16 17.85 33.88 -18.65
N ASN A 17 19.03 33.25 -18.73
CA ASN A 17 19.28 32.06 -19.55
C ASN A 17 19.10 30.74 -18.80
N VAL A 18 18.44 30.72 -17.64
CA VAL A 18 17.99 29.44 -17.08
C VAL A 18 16.86 28.96 -18.00
N PRO A 19 17.06 27.90 -18.81
CA PRO A 19 16.03 27.44 -19.71
C PRO A 19 14.81 27.07 -18.88
N ALA A 20 13.62 27.51 -19.31
CA ALA A 20 12.39 27.04 -18.70
C ALA A 20 12.42 25.49 -18.67
N PRO A 21 11.98 24.85 -17.56
CA PRO A 21 11.98 23.40 -17.49
C PRO A 21 11.24 22.85 -18.71
N LEU A 22 11.95 22.03 -19.50
CA LEU A 22 11.40 21.45 -20.72
C LEU A 22 10.19 20.59 -20.32
N ASN A 23 9.02 20.92 -20.87
CA ASN A 23 7.87 20.05 -20.78
C ASN A 23 8.10 18.84 -21.69
N ILE A 24 8.60 17.76 -21.09
CA ILE A 24 8.98 16.52 -21.78
C ILE A 24 7.87 15.47 -21.79
N ASN A 25 6.65 15.78 -21.33
CA ASN A 25 5.58 14.80 -21.14
C ASN A 25 5.20 14.02 -22.41
N ASN A 26 5.49 14.58 -23.60
CA ASN A 26 5.23 13.95 -24.90
C ASN A 26 6.51 13.65 -25.69
N TYR A 27 7.68 13.68 -25.06
CA TYR A 27 8.94 13.41 -25.74
C TYR A 27 9.21 11.91 -25.74
N THR A 28 9.61 11.40 -26.90
CA THR A 28 10.18 10.06 -27.03
C THR A 28 11.55 9.98 -26.32
N VAL A 29 11.96 8.78 -25.92
CA VAL A 29 13.25 8.55 -25.25
C VAL A 29 14.41 9.05 -26.11
N GLU A 30 14.30 8.93 -27.44
CA GLU A 30 15.26 9.42 -28.43
C GLU A 30 15.34 10.96 -28.45
N GLN A 31 14.20 11.64 -28.35
CA GLN A 31 14.15 13.11 -28.27
C GLN A 31 14.73 13.61 -26.95
N ILE A 32 14.48 12.90 -25.85
CA ILE A 32 15.06 13.22 -24.54
C ILE A 32 16.58 13.04 -24.59
N ALA A 33 17.06 11.88 -25.07
CA ALA A 33 18.49 11.58 -25.20
C ALA A 33 19.23 12.63 -26.06
N LYS A 34 18.61 13.07 -27.16
CA LYS A 34 19.14 14.13 -28.02
C LYS A 34 19.19 15.49 -27.30
N ALA A 35 18.16 15.82 -26.53
CA ALA A 35 18.09 17.09 -25.79
C ALA A 35 19.03 17.14 -24.58
N SER A 36 19.24 16.00 -23.90
CA SER A 36 20.14 15.87 -22.75
C SER A 36 21.60 15.59 -23.13
N GLY A 37 21.87 15.25 -24.38
CA GLY A 37 23.20 14.86 -24.84
C GLY A 37 23.67 13.50 -24.29
N THR A 38 22.74 12.65 -23.84
CA THR A 38 23.03 11.33 -23.29
C THR A 38 22.70 10.22 -24.29
N LYS A 39 23.25 9.02 -24.07
CA LYS A 39 22.89 7.84 -24.89
C LYS A 39 21.45 7.43 -24.58
N VAL A 40 20.70 7.03 -25.61
CA VAL A 40 19.32 6.53 -25.48
C VAL A 40 19.21 5.44 -24.41
N GLU A 41 20.17 4.52 -24.39
CA GLU A 41 20.22 3.43 -23.41
C GLU A 41 20.28 3.92 -21.95
N MET A 42 21.04 4.99 -21.69
CA MET A 42 21.12 5.56 -20.34
C MET A 42 19.79 6.20 -19.92
N VAL A 43 19.06 6.80 -20.87
CA VAL A 43 17.73 7.36 -20.60
C VAL A 43 16.73 6.23 -20.32
N LYS A 44 16.77 5.13 -21.09
CA LYS A 44 15.94 3.94 -20.83
C LYS A 44 16.20 3.37 -19.44
N MET A 45 17.47 3.13 -19.10
CA MET A 45 17.85 2.63 -17.78
C MET A 45 17.36 3.55 -16.65
N TRP A 46 17.49 4.86 -16.82
CA TRP A 46 17.01 5.84 -15.84
C TRP A 46 15.49 5.82 -15.69
N VAL A 47 14.75 5.77 -16.79
CA VAL A 47 13.28 5.66 -16.77
C VAL A 47 12.85 4.40 -16.03
N SER A 48 13.41 3.25 -16.40
CA SER A 48 13.08 1.97 -15.75
C SER A 48 13.44 1.95 -14.26
N ALA A 49 14.58 2.53 -13.86
CA ALA A 49 14.92 2.68 -12.44
C ALA A 49 13.91 3.57 -11.72
N ARG A 50 13.48 4.67 -12.35
CA ARG A 50 12.53 5.63 -11.77
C ARG A 50 11.11 5.06 -11.67
N GLU A 51 10.66 4.33 -12.68
CA GLU A 51 9.38 3.61 -12.67
C GLU A 51 9.36 2.58 -11.55
N LYS A 52 10.46 1.83 -11.38
CA LYS A 52 10.59 0.88 -10.27
C LYS A 52 10.56 1.57 -8.91
N GLU A 53 11.31 2.66 -8.72
CA GLU A 53 11.26 3.44 -7.48
C GLU A 53 9.85 3.96 -7.16
N MET A 54 9.14 4.48 -8.17
CA MET A 54 7.76 4.97 -8.01
C MET A 54 6.81 3.84 -7.66
N PHE A 55 6.95 2.69 -8.33
CA PHE A 55 6.15 1.50 -8.05
C PHE A 55 6.40 1.00 -6.62
N ASP A 56 7.66 0.84 -6.20
CA ASP A 56 8.02 0.39 -4.86
C ASP A 56 7.49 1.36 -3.78
N ALA A 57 7.59 2.67 -4.01
CA ALA A 57 7.04 3.68 -3.11
C ALA A 57 5.51 3.61 -3.03
N PHE A 58 4.83 3.50 -4.17
CA PHE A 58 3.38 3.36 -4.23
C PHE A 58 2.89 2.07 -3.56
N MET A 59 3.58 0.95 -3.78
CA MET A 59 3.26 -0.32 -3.15
C MET A 59 3.41 -0.24 -1.64
N LYS A 60 4.51 0.36 -1.15
CA LYS A 60 4.72 0.57 0.28
C LYS A 60 3.61 1.44 0.89
N GLU A 61 3.29 2.57 0.28
CA GLU A 61 2.22 3.46 0.76
C GLU A 61 0.86 2.76 0.78
N SER A 62 0.58 1.97 -0.26
CA SER A 62 -0.66 1.20 -0.36
C SER A 62 -0.74 0.12 0.72
N GLN A 63 0.34 -0.61 0.99
CA GLN A 63 0.42 -1.59 2.07
C GLN A 63 0.21 -0.94 3.45
N GLU A 64 0.84 0.20 3.72
CA GLU A 64 0.65 0.93 4.99
C GLU A 64 -0.81 1.37 5.18
N LYS A 65 -1.48 1.80 4.10
CA LYS A 65 -2.91 2.14 4.13
C LYS A 65 -3.78 0.91 4.36
N LEU A 66 -3.46 -0.22 3.74
CA LEU A 66 -4.18 -1.48 3.94
C LEU A 66 -4.06 -1.97 5.37
N TRP A 67 -2.86 -1.97 5.97
CA TRP A 67 -2.69 -2.34 7.38
C TRP A 67 -3.51 -1.46 8.33
N LYS A 68 -3.54 -0.15 8.10
CA LYS A 68 -4.39 0.76 8.90
C LYS A 68 -5.87 0.46 8.74
N ALA A 69 -6.31 0.12 7.53
CA ALA A 69 -7.70 -0.25 7.27
C ALA A 69 -8.06 -1.58 7.96
N GLU A 70 -7.17 -2.57 7.91
CA GLU A 70 -7.32 -3.86 8.59
C GLU A 70 -7.43 -3.67 10.11
N ASP A 71 -6.52 -2.89 10.71
CA ASP A 71 -6.57 -2.55 12.15
C ASP A 71 -7.90 -1.89 12.52
N TYR A 72 -8.38 -0.95 11.69
CA TYR A 72 -9.64 -0.25 11.94
C TYR A 72 -10.85 -1.20 11.87
N ILE A 73 -10.89 -2.09 10.88
CA ILE A 73 -11.94 -3.11 10.73
C ILE A 73 -11.92 -4.06 11.93
N ALA A 74 -10.73 -4.52 12.35
CA ALA A 74 -10.59 -5.39 13.51
C ALA A 74 -11.10 -4.74 14.81
N VAL A 75 -10.70 -3.49 15.07
CA VAL A 75 -11.19 -2.73 16.23
C VAL A 75 -12.71 -2.50 16.13
N GLY A 76 -13.21 -2.16 14.95
CA GLY A 76 -14.64 -1.98 14.68
C GLY A 76 -15.46 -3.23 15.05
N ASN A 77 -15.03 -4.41 14.58
CA ASN A 77 -15.70 -5.68 14.85
C ASN A 77 -15.69 -6.05 16.34
N ILE A 78 -14.60 -5.77 17.06
CA ILE A 78 -14.51 -5.97 18.51
C ILE A 78 -15.51 -5.05 19.23
N LEU A 79 -15.56 -3.77 18.87
CA LEU A 79 -16.48 -2.80 19.48
C LEU A 79 -17.93 -3.18 19.23
N ILE A 80 -18.29 -3.56 17.99
CA ILE A 80 -19.64 -4.04 17.65
C ILE A 80 -20.01 -5.22 18.54
N SER A 81 -19.14 -6.22 18.66
CA SER A 81 -19.36 -7.41 19.50
C SER A 81 -19.61 -7.04 20.97
N LEU A 82 -18.78 -6.14 21.54
CA LEU A 82 -18.93 -5.68 22.92
C LEU A 82 -20.24 -4.93 23.15
N TYR A 83 -20.64 -4.08 22.20
CA TYR A 83 -21.92 -3.37 22.27
C TYR A 83 -23.09 -4.31 22.12
N ALA A 84 -23.03 -5.30 21.23
CA ALA A 84 -24.08 -6.31 21.08
C ALA A 84 -24.30 -7.07 22.40
N ILE A 85 -23.23 -7.54 23.05
CA ILE A 85 -23.32 -8.21 24.36
C ILE A 85 -23.90 -7.26 25.42
N LYS A 86 -23.44 -6.00 25.45
CA LYS A 86 -23.90 -5.00 26.41
C LYS A 86 -25.38 -4.67 26.23
N MET A 87 -25.83 -4.47 25.00
CA MET A 87 -27.22 -4.14 24.68
C MET A 87 -28.16 -5.32 24.94
N THR A 88 -27.70 -6.55 24.71
CA THR A 88 -28.54 -7.74 24.88
C THR A 88 -28.64 -8.17 26.35
N TRP A 89 -27.54 -8.17 27.10
CA TRP A 89 -27.49 -8.75 28.46
C TRP A 89 -26.88 -7.85 29.54
N GLY A 90 -26.25 -6.72 29.19
CA GLY A 90 -25.63 -5.81 30.17
C GLY A 90 -24.38 -6.36 30.88
N TYR A 91 -23.76 -7.42 30.34
CA TYR A 91 -22.68 -8.17 31.02
C TYR A 91 -21.30 -7.50 30.95
N THR A 92 -21.08 -6.45 31.74
CA THR A 92 -19.80 -5.72 31.81
C THR A 92 -18.61 -6.62 32.15
N LYS A 93 -18.75 -7.56 33.11
CA LYS A 93 -17.66 -8.47 33.50
C LYS A 93 -17.32 -9.48 32.40
N ALA A 94 -18.32 -9.96 31.66
CA ALA A 94 -18.10 -10.86 30.53
C ALA A 94 -17.35 -10.13 29.40
N ASN A 95 -17.72 -8.88 29.11
CA ASN A 95 -17.02 -8.02 28.14
C ASN A 95 -15.55 -7.79 28.50
N GLN A 96 -15.25 -7.54 29.78
CA GLN A 96 -13.86 -7.41 30.24
C GLN A 96 -13.07 -8.71 30.04
N LYS A 97 -13.68 -9.86 30.38
CA LYS A 97 -13.05 -11.17 30.22
C LYS A 97 -12.89 -11.58 28.75
N PHE A 98 -13.84 -11.19 27.90
CA PHE A 98 -13.74 -11.33 26.44
C PHE A 98 -12.51 -10.57 25.92
N LEU A 99 -12.40 -9.27 26.24
CA LEU A 99 -11.26 -8.44 25.83
C LEU A 99 -9.92 -9.00 26.28
N SER A 100 -9.81 -9.48 27.53
CA SER A 100 -8.56 -10.06 28.03
C SER A 100 -8.14 -11.34 27.31
N ASN A 101 -9.07 -12.03 26.65
CA ASN A 101 -8.82 -13.28 25.94
C ASN A 101 -8.64 -13.11 24.42
N ILE A 102 -8.86 -11.92 23.85
CA ILE A 102 -8.78 -11.69 22.39
C ILE A 102 -7.45 -12.12 21.81
N ASN A 103 -6.33 -11.71 22.42
CA ASN A 103 -5.01 -12.05 21.87
C ASN A 103 -4.73 -13.55 21.90
N SER A 104 -5.17 -14.25 22.96
CA SER A 104 -5.06 -15.70 23.06
C SER A 104 -5.94 -16.41 22.03
N ALA A 105 -7.16 -15.91 21.79
CA ALA A 105 -8.05 -16.43 20.76
C ALA A 105 -7.50 -16.21 19.35
N LYS A 106 -6.95 -15.02 19.06
CA LYS A 106 -6.25 -14.72 17.81
C LYS A 106 -5.12 -15.72 17.54
N ALA A 107 -4.22 -15.90 18.51
CA ALA A 107 -3.11 -16.86 18.38
C ALA A 107 -3.59 -18.33 18.25
N TYR A 108 -4.78 -18.66 18.76
CA TYR A 108 -5.38 -19.98 18.54
C TYR A 108 -5.88 -20.13 17.10
N VAL A 109 -6.64 -19.16 16.60
CA VAL A 109 -7.17 -19.17 15.22
C VAL A 109 -6.04 -19.16 14.19
N GLU A 110 -4.99 -18.37 14.39
CA GLU A 110 -3.82 -18.33 13.51
C GLU A 110 -3.10 -19.69 13.42
N ARG A 111 -3.00 -20.42 14.54
CA ARG A 111 -2.38 -21.75 14.56
C ARG A 111 -3.25 -22.82 13.91
N LEU A 112 -4.57 -22.71 14.06
CA LEU A 112 -5.52 -23.72 13.59
C LEU A 112 -5.93 -23.51 12.12
N GLY A 113 -5.96 -22.25 11.67
CA GLY A 113 -6.59 -21.81 10.43
C GLY A 113 -8.05 -21.39 10.65
N ILE A 114 -8.49 -20.36 9.92
CA ILE A 114 -9.83 -19.74 10.05
C ILE A 114 -10.94 -20.76 9.79
N GLU A 115 -10.84 -21.55 8.72
CA GLU A 115 -11.86 -22.52 8.33
C GLU A 115 -12.10 -23.58 9.41
N LYS A 116 -11.02 -24.19 9.93
CA LYS A 116 -11.11 -25.18 11.01
C LYS A 116 -11.61 -24.58 12.31
N ALA A 117 -11.21 -23.34 12.64
CA ALA A 117 -11.72 -22.65 13.81
C ALA A 117 -13.24 -22.38 13.68
N TYR A 118 -13.71 -22.00 12.50
CA TYR A 118 -15.13 -21.85 12.21
C TYR A 118 -15.89 -23.17 12.35
N GLU A 119 -15.41 -24.25 11.74
CA GLU A 119 -16.06 -25.57 11.85
C GLU A 119 -16.21 -26.03 13.30
N GLN A 120 -15.20 -25.77 14.15
CA GLN A 120 -15.26 -26.08 15.58
C GLN A 120 -16.34 -25.25 16.28
N LEU A 121 -16.34 -23.93 16.06
CA LEU A 121 -17.33 -23.03 16.66
C LEU A 121 -18.77 -23.37 16.21
N HIS A 122 -18.95 -23.72 14.94
CA HIS A 122 -20.24 -24.13 14.41
C HIS A 122 -20.72 -25.43 15.07
N LYS A 123 -19.86 -26.44 15.20
CA LYS A 123 -20.20 -27.72 15.85
C LYS A 123 -20.49 -27.57 17.35
N GLU A 124 -19.71 -26.75 18.05
CA GLU A 124 -19.82 -26.61 19.51
C GLU A 124 -20.95 -25.67 19.94
N MET A 125 -21.17 -24.59 19.18
CA MET A 125 -22.07 -23.51 19.59
C MET A 125 -23.22 -23.26 18.61
N GLY A 126 -23.30 -23.99 17.50
CA GLY A 126 -24.36 -23.82 16.50
C GLY A 126 -24.33 -22.45 15.82
N ILE A 127 -23.18 -21.76 15.83
CA ILE A 127 -23.05 -20.43 15.26
C ILE A 127 -22.94 -20.57 13.74
N GLU A 128 -23.86 -19.94 13.01
CA GLU A 128 -23.74 -19.72 11.58
C GLU A 128 -23.14 -18.32 11.35
N LEU A 129 -21.94 -18.30 10.75
CA LEU A 129 -21.37 -17.09 10.19
C LEU A 129 -21.51 -17.17 8.68
N GLU A 130 -21.99 -16.10 8.07
CA GLU A 130 -21.87 -15.88 6.63
C GLU A 130 -20.40 -15.54 6.34
N PHE A 131 -19.67 -16.51 5.81
CA PHE A 131 -18.36 -16.30 5.22
C PHE A 131 -18.44 -16.75 3.78
N ASP A 132 -18.17 -15.83 2.85
CA ASP A 132 -17.79 -16.21 1.51
C ASP A 132 -16.45 -16.93 1.61
N SER A 133 -16.37 -18.16 1.12
CA SER A 133 -15.10 -18.89 1.03
C SER A 133 -14.23 -18.17 -0.01
N ILE A 134 -13.39 -17.24 0.44
CA ILE A 134 -12.51 -16.48 -0.45
C ILE A 134 -11.20 -17.25 -0.57
N ASP A 135 -10.91 -17.74 -1.77
CA ASP A 135 -9.55 -18.10 -2.15
C ASP A 135 -8.78 -16.78 -2.36
N ILE A 136 -8.13 -16.31 -1.30
CA ILE A 136 -7.37 -15.06 -1.30
C ILE A 136 -6.32 -15.02 -2.42
N ASN A 137 -5.73 -16.17 -2.78
CA ASN A 137 -4.73 -16.22 -3.85
C ASN A 137 -5.37 -16.00 -5.23
N LYS A 138 -6.58 -16.50 -5.43
CA LYS A 138 -7.35 -16.30 -6.66
C LYS A 138 -7.95 -14.89 -6.73
N GLU A 139 -8.52 -14.42 -5.64
CA GLU A 139 -9.24 -13.14 -5.57
C GLU A 139 -8.29 -11.93 -5.73
N PHE A 140 -7.07 -12.05 -5.23
CA PHE A 140 -6.03 -11.02 -5.35
C PHE A 140 -5.04 -11.27 -6.50
N GLY A 141 -5.29 -12.29 -7.35
CA GLY A 141 -4.49 -12.56 -8.54
C GLY A 141 -3.07 -13.08 -8.27
N PHE A 142 -2.77 -13.58 -7.07
CA PHE A 142 -1.46 -14.14 -6.72
C PHE A 142 -1.23 -15.55 -7.29
N GLY A 143 -2.30 -16.27 -7.64
CA GLY A 143 -2.22 -17.63 -8.19
C GLY A 143 -1.91 -17.73 -9.70
N GLU A 144 -1.98 -16.63 -10.46
CA GLU A 144 -1.84 -16.63 -11.92
C GLU A 144 -0.53 -16.03 -12.45
N TYR A 145 0.56 -15.99 -11.65
CA TYR A 145 1.91 -15.88 -12.24
C TYR A 145 2.41 -17.28 -12.63
N ASN A 146 1.78 -17.86 -13.65
CA ASN A 146 2.40 -18.97 -14.38
C ASN A 146 3.49 -18.38 -15.28
N ASP A 147 4.72 -18.84 -15.08
CA ASP A 147 5.90 -18.62 -15.94
C ASP A 147 5.58 -18.94 -17.41
N LYS A 148 5.02 -17.98 -18.14
CA LYS A 148 4.99 -17.94 -19.60
C LYS A 148 5.45 -16.57 -20.09
N ALA A 149 6.66 -16.20 -19.70
CA ALA A 149 7.53 -15.41 -20.56
C ALA A 149 8.46 -16.39 -21.30
N VAL A 150 7.99 -16.90 -22.43
CA VAL A 150 8.84 -17.44 -23.51
C VAL A 150 8.84 -16.41 -24.62
#